data_AF-A0A0L7LC21-F1
#
_entry.id   AF-A0A0L7LC21-F1
#
_cell.length_a   1.000
_cell.length_b   1.000
_cell.length_c   1.000
_cell.angle_alpha   90.00
_cell.angle_beta   90.00
_cell.angle_gamma   90.00
#
_symmetry.space_group_name_H-M   'P 1'
#
loop_
_entity.id
_entity.type
_entity.pdbx_description
1 polymer ?
#
loop_
_entity_poly.entity_id
_entity_poly.type
_entity_poly.pdbx_seq_one_letter_code
_entity_poly.pdbx_strand_id
1 'polypeptide(L)'
;MHSYKPKTPCTVCGARVRHIKSHMRKHGAAPEAAYCAECDKRYLTYAILILMKKVWLHIFLNLTCPNLLVPIMHEKQHLHLPWDLEDAKQLGLVLDRYKEKYFYEVLFGVFLVYIFLQTFAIPGSIFLSILSGFLFPFYLALTLVCCCSAIGASLCFFLSNILGKKLVKKFFPERAAQWSVAVERHSNNLLNYMIFLRVTPFLPNWFINMSAPVIGVPLVPFALGTFI
;
A
#
# COMPACT_ATOMS: atom_id res chain seq x y z
N MET A 1 41.54 -5.46 -20.74
CA MET A 1 40.10 -5.46 -20.42
C MET A 1 39.61 -4.03 -20.23
N HIS A 2 38.89 -3.45 -21.20
CA HIS A 2 38.32 -2.11 -21.06
C HIS A 2 37.09 -2.16 -20.13
N SER A 3 37.24 -1.58 -18.94
CA SER A 3 36.16 -1.48 -17.94
C SER A 3 35.06 -0.55 -18.47
N TYR A 4 33.94 -1.13 -18.92
CA TYR A 4 32.77 -0.40 -19.40
C TYR A 4 32.08 0.29 -18.21
N LYS A 5 32.41 1.56 -17.96
CA LYS A 5 31.72 2.36 -16.93
C LYS A 5 30.37 2.88 -17.46
N PRO A 6 29.25 2.59 -16.78
CA PRO A 6 27.93 3.05 -17.22
C PRO A 6 27.82 4.58 -17.17
N LYS A 7 27.16 5.18 -18.18
CA LYS A 7 26.89 6.62 -18.23
C LYS A 7 25.90 7.00 -17.12
N THR A 8 26.25 7.99 -16.31
CA THR A 8 25.38 8.52 -15.24
C THR A 8 24.70 9.82 -15.71
N PRO A 9 23.41 10.02 -15.42
CA PRO A 9 22.70 11.26 -15.75
C PRO A 9 23.16 12.41 -14.82
N CYS A 10 23.44 13.57 -15.39
CA CYS A 10 23.73 14.80 -14.67
C CYS A 10 22.42 15.40 -14.13
N THR A 11 22.37 15.74 -12.84
CA THR A 11 21.19 16.32 -12.19
C THR A 11 21.01 17.81 -12.48
N VAL A 12 22.06 18.51 -12.94
CA VAL A 12 22.03 19.95 -13.24
C VAL A 12 21.55 20.22 -14.67
N CYS A 13 22.04 19.45 -15.64
CA CYS A 13 21.74 19.68 -17.06
C CYS A 13 21.10 18.48 -17.80
N GLY A 14 20.84 17.37 -17.11
CA GLY A 14 20.23 16.18 -17.71
C GLY A 14 21.14 15.34 -18.62
N ALA A 15 22.38 15.78 -18.91
CA ALA A 15 23.29 15.08 -19.81
C ALA A 15 23.79 13.74 -19.25
N ARG A 16 23.79 12.67 -20.05
CA ARG A 16 24.38 11.36 -19.67
C ARG A 16 25.88 11.34 -19.93
N VAL A 17 26.68 11.34 -18.87
CA VAL A 17 28.15 11.46 -18.93
C VAL A 17 28.87 10.26 -18.30
N ARG A 18 30.03 9.89 -18.85
CA ARG A 18 30.86 8.78 -18.31
C ARG A 18 31.65 9.19 -17.06
N HIS A 19 32.05 10.46 -16.99
CA HIS A 19 32.84 11.01 -15.87
C HIS A 19 32.06 12.12 -15.18
N ILE A 20 31.08 11.73 -14.35
CA ILE A 20 30.21 12.67 -13.62
C ILE A 20 31.01 13.67 -12.76
N LYS A 21 32.13 13.23 -12.14
CA LYS A 21 32.98 14.10 -11.30
C LYS A 21 33.69 15.21 -12.08
N SER A 22 34.16 14.95 -13.31
CA SER A 22 34.79 16.00 -14.13
C SER A 22 33.74 16.90 -14.78
N HIS A 23 32.57 16.35 -15.10
CA HIS A 23 31.46 17.10 -15.65
C HIS A 23 30.82 18.06 -14.62
N MET A 24 30.61 17.61 -13.38
CA MET A 24 30.05 18.43 -12.30
C MET A 24 30.96 19.61 -11.93
N ARG A 25 32.29 19.46 -12.04
CA ARG A 25 33.25 20.57 -11.89
C ARG A 25 33.00 21.72 -12.89
N LYS A 26 32.45 21.44 -14.08
CA LYS A 26 32.08 22.48 -15.06
C LYS A 26 30.82 23.27 -14.65
N HIS A 27 30.01 22.72 -13.76
CA HIS A 27 28.79 23.36 -13.25
C HIS A 27 29.01 24.05 -11.89
N GLY A 28 30.24 24.12 -11.39
CA GLY A 28 30.55 24.69 -10.07
C GLY A 28 29.97 23.90 -8.88
N ALA A 29 29.24 22.81 -9.13
CA ALA A 29 28.64 21.97 -8.11
C ALA A 29 29.60 20.85 -7.70
N ALA A 30 29.90 20.72 -6.41
CA ALA A 30 30.70 19.61 -5.90
C ALA A 30 29.96 18.28 -6.12
N PRO A 31 30.48 17.34 -6.94
CA PRO A 31 29.81 16.07 -7.24
C PRO A 31 29.56 15.22 -5.99
N GLU A 32 30.38 15.39 -4.95
CA GLU A 32 30.23 14.71 -3.66
C GLU A 32 29.01 15.19 -2.87
N ALA A 33 28.66 16.49 -2.89
CA ALA A 33 27.50 17.01 -2.17
C ALA A 33 26.17 16.49 -2.75
N ALA A 34 26.05 16.43 -4.09
CA ALA A 34 24.87 15.91 -4.76
C ALA A 34 24.72 14.38 -4.59
N TYR A 35 25.82 13.64 -4.63
CA TYR A 35 25.80 12.17 -4.44
C TYR A 35 25.50 11.79 -2.98
N CYS A 36 26.05 12.56 -2.02
CA CYS A 36 25.80 12.37 -0.59
C CYS A 36 24.33 12.68 -0.24
N ALA A 37 23.76 13.79 -0.74
CA ALA A 37 22.35 14.12 -0.53
C ALA A 37 21.36 13.09 -1.14
N GLU A 38 21.71 12.49 -2.28
CA GLU A 38 20.90 11.45 -2.92
C GLU A 38 21.02 10.09 -2.17
N CYS A 39 22.20 9.77 -1.62
CA CYS A 39 22.45 8.59 -0.80
C CYS A 39 21.74 8.69 0.56
N ASP A 40 21.82 9.85 1.20
CA ASP A 40 21.23 10.14 2.50
C ASP A 40 19.69 10.11 2.41
N LYS A 41 19.11 10.66 1.35
CA LYS A 41 17.67 10.53 1.05
C LYS A 41 17.24 9.07 0.85
N ARG A 42 18.07 8.22 0.23
CA ARG A 42 17.75 6.79 0.05
C ARG A 42 17.78 6.05 1.38
N TYR A 43 18.83 6.26 2.18
CA TYR A 43 18.97 5.64 3.50
C TYR A 43 17.83 6.07 4.43
N LEU A 44 17.46 7.36 4.41
CA LEU A 44 16.32 7.89 5.15
C LEU A 44 15.00 7.26 4.70
N THR A 45 14.80 7.05 3.39
CA THR A 45 13.59 6.38 2.87
C THR A 45 13.51 4.93 3.36
N TYR A 46 14.61 4.16 3.28
CA TYR A 46 14.64 2.78 3.77
C TYR A 46 14.49 2.69 5.30
N ALA A 47 15.09 3.62 6.03
CA ALA A 47 14.95 3.71 7.48
C ALA A 47 13.51 4.01 7.88
N ILE A 48 12.85 4.97 7.22
CA ILE A 48 11.41 5.28 7.43
C ILE A 48 10.56 4.05 7.13
N LEU A 49 10.85 3.27 6.08
CA LEU A 49 10.08 2.05 5.80
C LEU A 49 10.23 0.96 6.85
N ILE A 50 11.46 0.73 7.30
CA ILE A 50 11.73 -0.25 8.35
C ILE A 50 11.06 0.21 9.64
N LEU A 51 11.11 1.51 9.95
CA LEU A 51 10.44 2.10 11.10
C LEU A 51 8.92 2.00 10.96
N MET A 52 8.34 2.39 9.84
CA MET A 52 6.89 2.32 9.60
C MET A 52 6.41 0.88 9.66
N LYS A 53 7.13 -0.08 9.06
CA LYS A 53 6.80 -1.50 9.13
C LYS A 53 6.90 -2.03 10.56
N LYS A 54 7.95 -1.66 11.30
CA LYS A 54 8.13 -2.05 12.71
C LYS A 54 7.10 -1.40 13.62
N VAL A 55 6.78 -0.13 13.44
CA VAL A 55 5.80 0.63 14.23
C VAL A 55 4.40 0.12 13.94
N TRP A 56 4.02 -0.08 12.67
CA TRP A 56 2.74 -0.70 12.33
C TRP A 56 2.64 -2.13 12.85
N LEU A 57 3.71 -2.92 12.73
CA LEU A 57 3.76 -4.28 13.28
C LEU A 57 3.65 -4.26 14.80
N HIS A 58 4.30 -3.31 15.47
CA HIS A 58 4.27 -3.16 16.92
C HIS A 58 2.91 -2.66 17.42
N ILE A 59 2.28 -1.73 16.70
CA ILE A 59 0.92 -1.24 16.95
C ILE A 59 -0.09 -2.37 16.70
N PHE A 60 0.05 -3.11 15.60
CA PHE A 60 -0.76 -4.29 15.30
C PHE A 60 -0.62 -5.35 16.40
N LEU A 61 0.60 -5.73 16.78
CA LEU A 61 0.87 -6.67 17.86
C LEU A 61 0.37 -6.18 19.23
N ASN A 62 0.58 -4.91 19.58
CA ASN A 62 0.19 -4.38 20.90
C ASN A 62 -1.30 -4.03 21.01
N LEU A 63 -1.98 -3.67 19.92
CA LEU A 63 -3.41 -3.35 19.96
C LEU A 63 -4.29 -4.58 19.73
N THR A 64 -3.79 -5.59 18.99
CA THR A 64 -4.56 -6.79 18.64
C THR A 64 -4.27 -7.98 19.59
N CYS A 65 -3.06 -8.09 20.16
CA CYS A 65 -2.70 -9.27 20.98
C CYS A 65 -3.09 -9.23 22.47
N PRO A 66 -3.08 -8.10 23.22
CA PRO A 66 -3.37 -8.15 24.66
C PRO A 66 -4.86 -8.13 25.04
N ASN A 67 -5.71 -7.43 24.28
CA ASN A 67 -7.11 -7.24 24.68
C ASN A 67 -8.08 -8.14 23.88
N LEU A 68 -7.87 -8.29 22.58
CA LEU A 68 -8.77 -9.08 21.72
C LEU A 68 -8.46 -10.60 21.70
N LEU A 69 -7.18 -10.98 21.77
CA LEU A 69 -6.73 -12.38 21.62
C LEU A 69 -6.59 -13.13 22.96
N VAL A 70 -6.35 -12.44 24.07
CA VAL A 70 -6.08 -13.06 25.39
C VAL A 70 -7.22 -13.94 25.92
N PRO A 71 -8.51 -13.59 25.77
CA PRO A 71 -9.57 -14.49 26.22
C PRO A 71 -9.84 -15.63 25.21
N ILE A 72 -9.59 -15.45 23.90
CA ILE A 72 -9.73 -16.50 22.84
C ILE A 72 -8.61 -17.55 22.92
N MET A 73 -7.61 -17.27 23.74
CA MET A 73 -6.32 -17.96 23.79
C MET A 73 -6.36 -19.38 24.37
N HIS A 74 -7.51 -19.85 24.84
CA HIS A 74 -7.72 -21.26 25.19
C HIS A 74 -7.95 -22.15 23.93
N GLU A 75 -8.26 -21.58 22.76
CA GLU A 75 -8.42 -22.25 21.46
C GLU A 75 -7.49 -21.66 20.36
N LYS A 76 -6.19 -21.49 20.65
CA LYS A 76 -5.20 -20.88 19.71
C LYS A 76 -5.07 -21.55 18.33
N GLN A 77 -5.53 -22.78 18.15
CA GLN A 77 -5.19 -23.59 16.98
C GLN A 77 -5.88 -23.13 15.68
N HIS A 78 -6.97 -22.36 15.78
CA HIS A 78 -7.81 -21.97 14.63
C HIS A 78 -7.78 -20.47 14.31
N LEU A 79 -6.92 -19.68 14.98
CA LEU A 79 -6.82 -18.23 14.80
C LEU A 79 -5.71 -17.87 13.81
N HIS A 80 -5.87 -18.32 12.57
CA HIS A 80 -5.01 -17.95 11.44
C HIS A 80 -5.82 -17.13 10.43
N LEU A 81 -5.12 -16.28 9.66
CA LEU A 81 -5.77 -15.57 8.56
C LEU A 81 -6.29 -16.61 7.56
N PRO A 82 -7.58 -16.56 7.19
CA PRO A 82 -8.16 -17.58 6.33
C PRO A 82 -7.61 -17.42 4.92
N TRP A 83 -7.10 -18.52 4.37
CA TRP A 83 -6.63 -18.59 2.98
C TRP A 83 -7.60 -19.36 2.08
N ASP A 84 -8.51 -20.11 2.69
CA ASP A 84 -9.63 -20.76 2.03
C ASP A 84 -10.98 -20.42 2.69
N LEU A 85 -12.05 -20.91 2.07
CA LEU A 85 -13.42 -20.66 2.54
C LEU A 85 -13.76 -21.43 3.82
N GLU A 86 -13.16 -22.60 4.04
CA GLU A 86 -13.43 -23.43 5.21
C GLU A 86 -12.78 -22.82 6.46
N ASP A 87 -11.54 -22.34 6.35
CA ASP A 87 -10.84 -21.55 7.36
C ASP A 87 -11.64 -20.30 7.73
N ALA A 88 -12.15 -19.58 6.72
CA ALA A 88 -12.94 -18.37 6.94
C ALA A 88 -14.24 -18.68 7.72
N LYS A 89 -14.86 -19.81 7.42
CA LYS A 89 -16.07 -20.27 8.11
C LYS A 89 -15.77 -20.68 9.56
N GLN A 90 -14.72 -21.46 9.80
CA GLN A 90 -14.31 -21.85 11.14
C GLN A 90 -13.95 -20.64 12.01
N LEU A 91 -13.16 -19.72 11.45
CA LEU A 91 -12.82 -18.46 12.12
C LEU A 91 -14.09 -17.63 12.41
N GLY A 92 -15.02 -17.56 11.46
CA GLY A 92 -16.32 -16.91 11.65
C GLY A 92 -17.12 -17.47 12.81
N LEU A 93 -17.22 -18.79 12.91
CA LEU A 93 -17.94 -19.45 14.01
C LEU A 93 -17.32 -19.18 15.38
N VAL A 94 -15.99 -19.12 15.47
CA VAL A 94 -15.28 -18.78 16.71
C VAL A 94 -15.50 -17.32 17.08
N LEU A 95 -15.36 -16.41 16.12
CA LEU A 95 -15.54 -14.98 16.33
C LEU A 95 -16.99 -14.59 16.64
N ASP A 96 -17.98 -15.29 16.10
CA ASP A 96 -19.38 -15.01 16.37
C ASP A 96 -19.75 -15.32 17.84
N ARG A 97 -19.25 -16.46 18.37
CA ARG A 97 -19.36 -16.76 19.82
C ARG A 97 -18.67 -15.70 20.69
N TYR A 98 -17.52 -15.19 20.23
CA TYR A 98 -16.76 -14.18 20.96
C TYR A 98 -17.41 -12.79 20.95
N LYS A 99 -18.02 -12.44 19.82
CA LYS A 99 -18.70 -11.17 19.58
C LYS A 99 -19.87 -10.97 20.55
N GLU A 100 -20.54 -12.03 21.03
CA GLU A 100 -21.63 -11.92 22.02
C GLU A 100 -21.18 -11.21 23.30
N LYS A 101 -19.93 -11.40 23.73
CA LYS A 101 -19.38 -10.80 24.95
C LYS A 101 -18.50 -9.59 24.68
N TYR A 102 -17.81 -9.55 23.54
CA TYR A 102 -16.79 -8.54 23.21
C TYR A 102 -16.97 -7.93 21.81
N PHE A 103 -18.18 -7.44 21.52
CA PHE A 103 -18.56 -6.91 20.20
C PHE A 103 -17.57 -5.88 19.65
N TYR A 104 -17.25 -4.84 20.42
CA TYR A 104 -16.38 -3.75 19.98
C TYR A 104 -14.94 -4.18 19.76
N GLU A 105 -14.45 -5.15 20.53
CA GLU A 105 -13.11 -5.67 20.36
C GLU A 105 -12.99 -6.41 19.04
N VAL A 106 -13.95 -7.30 18.73
CA VAL A 106 -13.98 -8.03 17.45
C VAL A 106 -14.09 -7.06 16.29
N LEU A 107 -14.95 -6.04 16.39
CA LEU A 107 -15.10 -4.98 15.38
C LEU A 107 -13.77 -4.26 15.12
N PHE A 108 -13.10 -3.81 16.18
CA PHE A 108 -11.83 -3.09 16.07
C PHE A 108 -10.69 -3.98 15.56
N GLY A 109 -10.68 -5.27 15.95
CA GLY A 109 -9.75 -6.26 15.43
C GLY A 109 -9.88 -6.44 13.93
N VAL A 110 -11.11 -6.69 13.44
CA VAL A 110 -11.40 -6.79 12.01
C VAL A 110 -10.98 -5.51 11.29
N PHE A 111 -11.30 -4.34 11.85
CA PHE A 111 -10.90 -3.05 11.28
C PHE A 111 -9.38 -2.91 11.10
N LEU A 112 -8.62 -3.19 12.15
CA LEU A 112 -7.16 -3.08 12.13
C LEU A 112 -6.50 -4.09 11.20
N VAL A 113 -6.92 -5.36 11.25
CA VAL A 113 -6.38 -6.42 10.38
C VAL A 113 -6.68 -6.10 8.92
N TYR A 114 -7.89 -5.63 8.61
CA TYR A 114 -8.26 -5.25 7.25
C TYR A 114 -7.35 -4.14 6.72
N ILE A 115 -7.23 -3.03 7.47
CA ILE A 115 -6.39 -1.90 7.04
C ILE A 115 -4.94 -2.34 6.89
N PHE A 116 -4.44 -3.19 7.78
CA PHE A 116 -3.10 -3.73 7.70
C PHE A 116 -2.88 -4.49 6.38
N LEU A 117 -3.71 -5.48 6.07
CA LEU A 117 -3.59 -6.26 4.84
C LEU A 117 -3.67 -5.36 3.60
N GLN A 118 -4.62 -4.42 3.60
CA GLN A 118 -4.83 -3.50 2.48
C GLN A 118 -3.65 -2.53 2.30
N THR A 119 -3.10 -1.99 3.39
CA THR A 119 -1.96 -1.04 3.39
C THR A 119 -0.71 -1.70 2.83
N PHE A 120 -0.46 -2.95 3.18
CA PHE A 120 0.71 -3.71 2.73
C PHE A 120 0.48 -4.52 1.46
N ALA A 121 -0.66 -4.33 0.78
CA ALA A 121 -1.00 -5.05 -0.45
C ALA A 121 -0.98 -6.58 -0.30
N ILE A 122 -1.31 -7.09 0.90
CA ILE A 122 -1.36 -8.52 1.20
C ILE A 122 -2.71 -9.08 0.74
N PRO A 123 -2.73 -10.12 -0.12
CA PRO A 123 -3.97 -10.77 -0.50
C PRO A 123 -4.62 -11.45 0.72
N GLY A 124 -5.93 -11.28 0.88
CA GLY A 124 -6.68 -11.85 2.01
C GLY A 124 -7.82 -10.96 2.54
N SER A 125 -7.85 -9.67 2.17
CA SER A 125 -8.92 -8.74 2.58
C SER A 125 -10.32 -9.15 2.09
N ILE A 126 -10.42 -9.92 1.00
CA ILE A 126 -11.69 -10.49 0.52
C ILE A 126 -12.33 -11.41 1.56
N PHE A 127 -11.55 -12.27 2.20
CA PHE A 127 -12.07 -13.17 3.24
C PHE A 127 -12.54 -12.39 4.46
N LEU A 128 -11.86 -11.30 4.84
CA LEU A 128 -12.31 -10.43 5.92
C LEU A 128 -13.60 -9.67 5.56
N SER A 129 -13.81 -9.30 4.29
CA SER A 129 -15.09 -8.72 3.84
C SER A 129 -16.24 -9.71 4.01
N ILE A 130 -16.04 -10.97 3.60
CA ILE A 130 -17.02 -12.06 3.74
C ILE A 130 -17.31 -12.31 5.23
N LEU A 131 -16.25 -12.44 6.03
CA LEU A 131 -16.31 -12.64 7.47
C LEU A 131 -17.05 -11.49 8.18
N SER A 132 -16.82 -10.24 7.77
CA SER A 132 -17.53 -9.08 8.31
C SER A 132 -19.03 -9.12 8.02
N GLY A 133 -19.41 -9.57 6.83
CA GLY A 133 -20.81 -9.76 6.45
C GLY A 133 -21.51 -10.91 7.20
N PHE A 134 -20.74 -11.92 7.63
CA PHE A 134 -21.22 -12.98 8.50
C PHE A 134 -21.37 -12.52 9.96
N LEU A 135 -20.42 -11.74 10.47
CA LEU A 135 -20.35 -11.35 11.89
C LEU A 135 -21.29 -10.18 12.25
N PHE A 136 -21.48 -9.22 11.35
CA PHE A 136 -22.14 -7.95 11.66
C PHE A 136 -23.40 -7.72 10.82
N PRO A 137 -24.35 -6.90 11.32
CA PRO A 137 -25.50 -6.48 10.53
C PRO A 137 -25.05 -5.80 9.22
N PHE A 138 -25.83 -5.99 8.15
CA PHE A 138 -25.48 -5.56 6.78
C PHE A 138 -24.93 -4.14 6.69
N TYR A 139 -25.66 -3.15 7.22
CA TYR A 139 -25.24 -1.74 7.13
C TYR A 139 -23.93 -1.47 7.88
N LEU A 140 -23.73 -2.12 9.04
CA LEU A 140 -22.50 -1.99 9.81
C LEU A 140 -21.33 -2.64 9.08
N ALA A 141 -21.52 -3.87 8.57
CA ALA A 141 -20.51 -4.58 7.79
C ALA A 141 -20.10 -3.80 6.54
N LEU A 142 -21.08 -3.25 5.82
CA LEU A 142 -20.85 -2.44 4.62
C LEU A 142 -20.03 -1.18 4.94
N THR A 143 -20.47 -0.38 5.91
CA THR A 143 -19.73 0.84 6.30
C THR A 143 -18.33 0.50 6.80
N LEU A 144 -18.19 -0.55 7.61
CA LEU A 144 -16.89 -1.03 8.10
C LEU A 144 -15.96 -1.36 6.94
N VAL A 145 -16.39 -2.22 6.01
CA VAL A 145 -15.56 -2.68 4.89
C VAL A 145 -15.22 -1.53 3.94
N CYS A 146 -16.17 -0.67 3.59
CA CYS A 146 -15.91 0.51 2.73
C CYS A 146 -14.92 1.48 3.38
N CYS A 147 -15.07 1.77 4.68
CA CYS A 147 -14.14 2.62 5.41
C CYS A 147 -12.74 1.99 5.50
N CYS A 148 -12.64 0.71 5.88
CA CYS A 148 -11.38 -0.02 5.93
C CYS A 148 -10.67 -0.04 4.57
N SER A 149 -11.42 -0.31 3.51
CA SER A 149 -10.92 -0.35 2.14
C SER A 149 -10.38 1.01 1.71
N ALA A 150 -11.14 2.09 1.93
CA ALA A 150 -10.72 3.45 1.58
C ALA A 150 -9.50 3.93 2.37
N ILE A 151 -9.49 3.71 3.69
CA ILE A 151 -8.36 4.09 4.55
C ILE A 151 -7.12 3.28 4.19
N GLY A 152 -7.24 1.95 4.12
CA GLY A 152 -6.12 1.07 3.78
C GLY A 152 -5.56 1.29 2.38
N ALA A 153 -6.43 1.50 1.38
CA ALA A 153 -6.00 1.83 0.02
C ALA A 153 -5.30 3.20 -0.03
N SER A 154 -5.78 4.18 0.72
CA SER A 154 -5.13 5.50 0.81
C SER A 154 -3.75 5.42 1.45
N LEU A 155 -3.59 4.64 2.52
CA LEU A 155 -2.28 4.39 3.15
C LEU A 155 -1.33 3.66 2.19
N CYS A 156 -1.82 2.65 1.46
CA CYS A 156 -1.07 1.97 0.41
C CYS A 156 -0.66 2.95 -0.71
N PHE A 157 -1.56 3.83 -1.14
CA PHE A 157 -1.29 4.87 -2.13
C PHE A 157 -0.17 5.80 -1.66
N PHE A 158 -0.20 6.28 -0.41
CA PHE A 158 0.87 7.12 0.13
C PHE A 158 2.22 6.39 0.17
N LEU A 159 2.21 5.12 0.62
CA LEU A 159 3.40 4.30 0.66
C LEU A 159 3.99 4.09 -0.75
N SER A 160 3.15 3.77 -1.72
CA SER A 160 3.57 3.61 -3.12
C SER A 160 3.96 4.94 -3.77
N ASN A 161 3.36 6.06 -3.40
CA ASN A 161 3.76 7.38 -3.89
C ASN A 161 5.21 7.73 -3.48
N ILE A 162 5.61 7.36 -2.26
CA ILE A 162 6.98 7.60 -1.75
C ILE A 162 7.99 6.64 -2.40
N LEU A 163 7.63 5.36 -2.58
CA LEU A 163 8.53 4.30 -3.03
C LEU A 163 8.41 3.96 -4.51
N GLY A 164 7.18 3.66 -4.93
CA GLY A 164 6.82 3.13 -6.24
C GLY A 164 7.17 4.09 -7.37
N LYS A 165 6.90 5.39 -7.20
CA LYS A 165 7.25 6.41 -8.21
C LYS A 165 8.75 6.39 -8.56
N LYS A 166 9.63 6.30 -7.55
CA LYS A 166 11.09 6.30 -7.75
C LYS A 166 11.56 5.00 -8.40
N LEU A 167 11.02 3.86 -7.97
CA LEU A 167 11.36 2.54 -8.53
C LEU A 167 10.91 2.43 -9.98
N VAL A 168 9.66 2.73 -10.28
CA VAL A 168 9.11 2.58 -11.64
C VAL A 168 9.75 3.56 -12.61
N LYS A 169 10.02 4.81 -12.20
CA LYS A 169 10.76 5.76 -13.04
C LYS A 169 12.20 5.30 -13.35
N LYS A 170 12.79 4.47 -12.49
CA LYS A 170 14.14 3.90 -12.71
C LYS A 170 14.11 2.69 -13.64
N PHE A 171 13.15 1.79 -13.49
CA PHE A 171 13.08 0.54 -14.26
C PHE A 171 12.30 0.66 -15.58
N PHE A 172 11.23 1.47 -15.61
CA PHE A 172 10.31 1.61 -16.75
C PHE A 172 9.88 3.08 -16.99
N PRO A 173 10.81 4.00 -17.29
CA PRO A 173 10.51 5.43 -17.44
C PRO A 173 9.53 5.73 -18.59
N GLU A 174 9.69 5.06 -19.74
CA GLU A 174 8.89 5.34 -20.95
C GLU A 174 7.43 4.92 -20.78
N ARG A 175 7.16 3.73 -20.23
CA ARG A 175 5.79 3.26 -19.96
C ARG A 175 5.09 4.11 -18.91
N ALA A 176 5.80 4.50 -17.85
CA ALA A 176 5.25 5.37 -16.82
C ALA A 176 4.85 6.75 -17.38
N ALA A 177 5.68 7.31 -18.27
CA ALA A 177 5.36 8.57 -18.94
C ALA A 177 4.13 8.45 -19.86
N GLN A 178 4.03 7.38 -20.66
CA GLN A 178 2.88 7.13 -21.52
C GLN A 178 1.57 7.02 -20.73
N TRP A 179 1.58 6.25 -19.63
CA TRP A 179 0.40 6.09 -18.78
C TRP A 179 0.03 7.39 -18.07
N SER A 180 1.00 8.18 -17.62
CA SER A 180 0.75 9.49 -17.02
C SER A 180 0.07 10.45 -17.99
N VAL A 181 0.48 10.47 -19.27
CA VAL A 181 -0.15 11.29 -20.31
C VAL A 181 -1.58 10.82 -20.59
N ALA A 182 -1.82 9.50 -20.59
CA ALA A 182 -3.17 8.95 -20.76
C ALA A 182 -4.11 9.33 -19.61
N VAL A 183 -3.60 9.34 -18.36
CA VAL A 183 -4.33 9.81 -17.17
C VAL A 183 -4.65 11.29 -17.27
N GLU A 184 -3.68 12.12 -17.67
CA GLU A 184 -3.86 13.56 -17.82
C GLU A 184 -4.91 13.92 -18.87
N ARG A 185 -4.91 13.21 -20.01
CA ARG A 185 -5.91 13.38 -21.08
C ARG A 185 -7.34 13.08 -20.62
N HIS A 186 -7.52 12.21 -19.63
CA HIS A 186 -8.83 11.81 -19.11
C HIS A 186 -9.08 12.32 -17.68
N SER A 187 -8.33 13.35 -17.26
CA SER A 187 -8.34 13.91 -15.90
C SER A 187 -9.74 14.28 -15.39
N ASN A 188 -10.59 14.82 -16.27
CA ASN A 188 -11.96 15.25 -15.95
C ASN A 188 -12.90 14.10 -15.55
N ASN A 189 -12.58 12.86 -15.92
CA ASN A 189 -13.45 11.68 -15.69
C ASN A 189 -12.77 10.60 -14.83
N LEU A 190 -11.67 10.93 -14.13
CA LEU A 190 -10.85 9.93 -13.42
C LEU A 190 -11.62 9.12 -12.39
N LEU A 191 -12.60 9.72 -11.71
CA LEU A 191 -13.45 8.98 -10.76
C LEU A 191 -14.21 7.83 -11.45
N ASN A 192 -14.80 8.10 -12.63
CA ASN A 192 -15.52 7.08 -13.40
C ASN A 192 -14.59 5.96 -13.87
N TYR A 193 -13.36 6.30 -14.28
CA TYR A 193 -12.35 5.29 -14.60
C TYR A 193 -11.94 4.47 -13.38
N MET A 194 -11.76 5.08 -12.21
CA MET A 194 -11.41 4.37 -10.98
C MET A 194 -12.52 3.40 -10.55
N ILE A 195 -13.78 3.83 -10.63
CA ILE A 195 -14.95 2.97 -10.35
C ILE A 195 -14.98 1.81 -11.35
N PHE A 196 -14.84 2.09 -12.65
CA PHE A 196 -14.82 1.04 -13.67
C PHE A 196 -13.72 0.00 -13.42
N LEU A 197 -12.50 0.44 -13.09
CA LEU A 197 -11.38 -0.45 -12.78
C LEU A 197 -11.60 -1.33 -11.54
N ARG A 198 -12.49 -0.93 -10.63
CA ARG A 198 -12.79 -1.68 -9.39
C ARG A 198 -14.01 -2.57 -9.51
N VAL A 199 -15.00 -2.17 -10.31
CA VAL A 199 -16.14 -3.01 -10.66
C VAL A 199 -15.68 -4.16 -11.57
N THR A 200 -14.67 -3.93 -12.41
CA THR A 200 -14.09 -4.97 -13.24
C THR A 200 -13.21 -5.92 -12.41
N PRO A 201 -13.50 -7.23 -12.35
CA PRO A 201 -12.78 -8.17 -11.49
C PRO A 201 -11.39 -8.57 -12.03
N PHE A 202 -10.93 -7.97 -13.13
CA PHE A 202 -9.67 -8.33 -13.78
C PHE A 202 -8.44 -7.90 -12.99
N LEU A 203 -8.51 -6.73 -12.33
CA LEU A 203 -7.37 -6.17 -11.63
C LEU A 203 -7.52 -6.35 -10.13
N PRO A 204 -6.57 -7.04 -9.47
CA PRO A 204 -6.58 -7.12 -8.02
C PRO A 204 -6.52 -5.73 -7.38
N ASN A 205 -7.26 -5.54 -6.28
CA ASN A 205 -7.32 -4.27 -5.58
C ASN A 205 -5.93 -3.76 -5.16
N TRP A 206 -5.05 -4.66 -4.70
CA TRP A 206 -3.67 -4.34 -4.34
C TRP A 206 -2.88 -3.71 -5.52
N PHE A 207 -3.11 -4.19 -6.74
CA PHE A 207 -2.41 -3.72 -7.93
C PHE A 207 -2.82 -2.30 -8.28
N ILE A 208 -4.12 -1.99 -8.22
CA ILE A 208 -4.66 -0.65 -8.45
C ILE A 208 -4.09 0.32 -7.42
N ASN A 209 -4.07 -0.05 -6.14
CA ASN A 209 -3.60 0.81 -5.05
C ASN A 209 -2.10 1.14 -5.16
N MET A 210 -1.29 0.19 -5.62
CA MET A 210 0.14 0.41 -5.86
C MET A 210 0.40 1.20 -7.14
N SER A 211 -0.35 0.96 -8.22
CA SER A 211 -0.08 1.56 -9.54
C SER A 211 -0.64 2.97 -9.70
N ALA A 212 -1.79 3.28 -9.10
CA ALA A 212 -2.45 4.59 -9.17
C ALA A 212 -1.53 5.79 -8.90
N PRO A 213 -0.73 5.84 -7.81
CA PRO A 213 0.18 6.97 -7.59
C PRO A 213 1.28 7.02 -8.65
N VAL A 214 1.78 5.87 -9.11
CA VAL A 214 2.87 5.78 -10.08
C VAL A 214 2.47 6.39 -11.43
N ILE A 215 1.23 6.18 -11.85
CA ILE A 215 0.67 6.74 -13.10
C ILE A 215 0.11 8.16 -12.93
N GLY A 216 0.22 8.75 -11.74
CA GLY A 216 -0.16 10.15 -11.51
C GLY A 216 -1.64 10.39 -11.21
N VAL A 217 -2.40 9.37 -10.79
CA VAL A 217 -3.80 9.56 -10.37
C VAL A 217 -3.84 10.39 -9.07
N PRO A 218 -4.73 11.39 -8.94
CA PRO A 218 -4.88 12.15 -7.70
C PRO A 218 -5.52 11.31 -6.60
N LEU A 219 -5.17 11.60 -5.33
CA LEU A 219 -5.65 10.82 -4.19
C LEU A 219 -7.17 10.86 -4.01
N VAL A 220 -7.82 12.01 -4.23
CA VAL A 220 -9.26 12.20 -4.00
C VAL A 220 -10.12 11.27 -4.87
N PRO A 221 -10.02 11.28 -6.22
CA PRO A 221 -10.81 10.37 -7.05
C PRO A 221 -10.45 8.90 -6.81
N PHE A 222 -9.19 8.62 -6.46
CA PHE A 222 -8.77 7.29 -6.06
C PHE A 222 -9.47 6.83 -4.79
N ALA A 223 -9.46 7.62 -3.71
CA ALA A 223 -10.03 7.26 -2.42
C ALA A 223 -11.56 7.12 -2.52
N LEU A 224 -12.23 8.10 -3.13
CA LEU A 224 -13.68 8.10 -3.34
C LEU A 224 -14.13 6.89 -4.14
N GLY A 225 -13.46 6.58 -5.25
CA GLY A 225 -13.81 5.41 -6.05
C GLY A 225 -13.51 4.07 -5.37
N THR A 226 -12.90 4.03 -4.18
CA THR A 226 -12.70 2.76 -3.41
C THR A 226 -13.67 2.67 -2.25
N PHE A 227 -14.16 3.83 -1.81
CA PHE A 227 -15.21 3.89 -0.83
C PHE A 227 -16.56 3.48 -1.44
N ILE A 228 -16.83 3.93 -2.67
CA ILE A 228 -17.96 3.53 -3.52
C ILE A 228 -17.72 2.11 -4.04
#